data_AF-A0A293LAM3-F1
#
_entry.id   AF-A0A293LAM3-F1
#
_cell.length_a   1.000
_cell.length_b   1.000
_cell.length_c   1.000
_cell.angle_alpha   90.00
_cell.angle_beta   90.00
_cell.angle_gamma   90.00
#
_symmetry.space_group_name_H-M   'P 1'
#
loop_
_entity.id
_entity.type
_entity.pdbx_description
1 polymer ?
#
loop_
_entity_poly.entity_id
_entity_poly.type
_entity_poly.pdbx_seq_one_letter_code
_entity_poly.pdbx_strand_id
1 'polypeptide(L)'
;MTAAELFSRYPELRGQFLACLEGNRLCGRKDTMFVLDFLSRLTPTTFTSKEQEDLEPFLKCLDGHLGCDSWSQRLLAAKCYRLLCTASNSELRRLFDILVEGESVCSVNRTQAVLHLLNLLLRDSPHLAVDLGNVYEDRLVSQFARALSNDSHLICVEFLELLERVLPWKESRWRHLVHENFIDHAKLCPVGSQLPGRSMWKLARTKWLLKNEGDRWHTSFTNILTISEHDADVMEGVLTHLAEDAGSSGLRCSERLRQLVAATLVRYCGRNETYCTLKVQALEVLERLFETECIYEESLLEDCCKMCRRHATQDAPGGTTVRALSLLLWAACIKHLLSDQVEKESRRILHELEQLAPVLNSFAQWSADEVLRLHAARSLGTVGHLLLRHVAQYSHLPTKCVYGLFSSFLLLLQDENEEARKHAAKTFCVIAEDGHSVPVQPNIAIKELFKWLLSVCRGRAESAIFLADQLKTVNPTDVDVTHLSRSNSASLFEQEDVNCYAEPLVIVAVVQEHAKVAIGQVADENKKELRRYFLHEGLAIMSEARKTLSLLQALRDDLASLDGRMFGESRLQLALSMLHARMCICLLALEAAGTKDSQDGEVVEGLESQRKKLLEVWTPQLP
;
A
#
# COMPACT_ATOMS: atom_id res chain seq x y z
N MET A 1 3.97 24.05 -31.91
CA MET A 1 4.23 25.30 -32.65
C MET A 1 5.49 25.90 -32.06
N THR A 2 6.48 26.14 -32.90
CA THR A 2 7.79 26.65 -32.50
C THR A 2 7.81 28.17 -32.49
N ALA A 3 8.79 28.79 -31.84
CA ALA A 3 8.93 30.25 -31.87
C ALA A 3 9.27 30.75 -33.30
N ALA A 4 10.06 29.99 -34.06
CA ALA A 4 10.35 30.29 -35.47
C ALA A 4 9.07 30.27 -36.33
N GLU A 5 8.23 29.25 -36.17
CA GLU A 5 6.93 29.14 -36.86
C GLU A 5 5.98 30.28 -36.47
N LEU A 6 5.93 30.62 -35.18
CA LEU A 6 5.06 31.69 -34.69
C LEU A 6 5.46 33.04 -35.30
N PHE A 7 6.75 33.39 -35.23
CA PHE A 7 7.23 34.70 -35.68
C PHE A 7 7.30 34.85 -37.21
N SER A 8 7.53 33.75 -37.94
CA SER A 8 7.42 33.77 -39.40
C SER A 8 5.97 33.93 -39.86
N ARG A 9 5.02 33.28 -39.18
CA ARG A 9 3.59 33.34 -39.51
C ARG A 9 2.91 34.62 -39.05
N TYR A 10 3.39 35.23 -37.96
CA TYR A 10 2.85 36.46 -37.37
C TYR A 10 3.95 37.45 -36.97
N PRO A 11 4.54 38.18 -37.94
CA PRO A 11 5.64 39.13 -37.66
C PRO A 11 5.23 40.27 -36.72
N GLU A 12 3.96 40.69 -36.76
CA GLU A 12 3.41 41.73 -35.89
C GLU A 12 3.42 41.32 -34.41
N LEU A 13 3.18 40.03 -34.11
CA LEU A 13 3.27 39.51 -32.75
C LEU A 13 4.70 39.57 -32.21
N ARG A 14 5.71 39.37 -33.06
CA ARG A 14 7.12 39.51 -32.68
C ARG A 14 7.41 40.95 -32.22
N GLY A 15 6.96 41.96 -32.98
CA GLY A 15 7.11 43.36 -32.58
C GLY A 15 6.36 43.72 -31.30
N GLN A 16 5.12 43.23 -31.14
CA GLN A 16 4.30 43.47 -29.95
C GLN A 16 4.88 42.80 -28.69
N PHE A 17 5.34 41.56 -28.80
CA PHE A 17 5.98 40.86 -27.69
C PHE A 17 7.30 41.51 -27.29
N LEU A 18 8.12 41.93 -28.27
CA LEU A 18 9.35 42.67 -27.98
C LEU A 18 9.04 43.99 -27.27
N ALA A 19 8.10 44.79 -27.78
CA ALA A 19 7.69 46.04 -27.14
C ALA A 19 7.15 45.83 -25.71
N CYS A 20 6.43 44.73 -25.47
CA CYS A 20 5.93 44.35 -24.16
C CYS A 20 7.05 43.94 -23.18
N LEU A 21 8.15 43.37 -23.69
CA LEU A 21 9.33 43.01 -22.92
C LEU A 21 10.26 44.22 -22.68
N GLU A 22 10.40 45.13 -23.65
CA GLU A 22 11.23 46.34 -23.58
C GLU A 22 10.63 47.41 -22.64
N GLY A 23 9.31 47.63 -22.71
CA GLY A 23 8.64 48.74 -22.03
C GLY A 23 8.66 48.68 -20.50
N ASN A 24 9.06 47.56 -19.88
CA ASN A 24 8.85 47.30 -18.45
C ASN A 24 10.08 46.74 -17.74
N ARG A 25 11.11 47.59 -17.55
CA ARG A 25 12.21 47.32 -16.59
C ARG A 25 11.77 47.41 -15.11
N LEU A 26 10.49 47.74 -14.84
CA LEU A 26 9.91 47.86 -13.50
C LEU A 26 8.89 46.73 -13.27
N CYS A 27 9.08 46.02 -12.17
CA CYS A 27 8.44 44.76 -11.76
C CYS A 27 6.89 44.71 -11.90
N GLY A 28 6.35 43.57 -12.38
CA GLY A 28 5.02 43.08 -11.95
C GLY A 28 3.77 43.36 -12.79
N ARG A 29 3.86 43.79 -14.06
CA ARG A 29 2.66 43.91 -14.93
C ARG A 29 2.24 42.56 -15.51
N LYS A 30 0.92 42.30 -15.52
CA LYS A 30 0.29 41.06 -16.02
C LYS A 30 0.68 40.74 -17.46
N ASP A 31 0.91 41.76 -18.29
CA ASP A 31 1.19 41.58 -19.72
C ASP A 31 2.57 40.97 -19.98
N THR A 32 3.62 41.44 -19.27
CA THR A 32 4.97 40.86 -19.37
C THR A 32 4.99 39.41 -18.87
N MET A 33 4.29 39.12 -17.77
CA MET A 33 4.14 37.74 -17.27
C MET A 33 3.38 36.85 -18.25
N PHE A 34 2.32 37.36 -18.88
CA PHE A 34 1.57 36.64 -19.90
C PHE A 34 2.44 36.30 -21.11
N VAL A 35 3.19 37.27 -21.64
CA VAL A 35 4.09 37.05 -22.77
C VAL A 35 5.16 36.02 -22.43
N LEU A 36 5.79 36.12 -21.25
CA LEU A 36 6.80 35.15 -20.81
C LEU A 36 6.20 33.75 -20.58
N ASP A 37 5.04 33.63 -19.96
CA ASP A 37 4.36 32.33 -19.79
C ASP A 37 4.00 31.72 -21.15
N PHE A 38 3.42 32.52 -22.05
CA PHE A 38 3.07 32.08 -23.40
C PHE A 38 4.29 31.59 -24.17
N LEU A 39 5.37 32.39 -24.21
CA LEU A 39 6.60 32.02 -24.89
C LEU A 39 7.25 30.78 -24.26
N SER A 40 7.21 30.63 -22.93
CA SER A 40 7.80 29.50 -22.22
C SER A 40 7.16 28.13 -22.54
N ARG A 41 5.96 28.14 -23.13
CA ARG A 41 5.21 26.94 -23.53
C ARG A 41 5.45 26.54 -24.99
N LEU A 42 6.23 27.33 -25.74
CA LEU A 42 6.59 26.99 -27.12
C LEU A 42 7.61 25.85 -27.16
N THR A 43 7.62 25.12 -28.28
CA THR A 43 8.56 24.02 -28.48
C THR A 43 9.94 24.54 -28.89
N PRO A 44 11.05 23.94 -28.38
CA PRO A 44 12.41 24.34 -28.76
C PRO A 44 12.65 24.23 -30.27
N THR A 45 13.43 25.15 -30.83
CA THR A 45 13.83 25.13 -32.25
C THR A 45 15.28 25.52 -32.43
N THR A 46 15.93 24.90 -33.42
CA THR A 46 17.19 25.38 -33.98
C THR A 46 16.90 26.51 -34.95
N PHE A 47 17.43 27.70 -34.69
CA PHE A 47 17.31 28.85 -35.56
C PHE A 47 18.46 28.88 -36.58
N THR A 48 18.19 29.36 -37.79
CA THR A 48 19.23 29.71 -38.74
C THR A 48 19.98 30.96 -38.28
N SER A 49 21.21 31.18 -38.76
CA SER A 49 22.02 32.36 -38.36
C SER A 49 21.28 33.69 -38.54
N LYS A 50 20.47 33.82 -39.60
CA LYS A 50 19.66 35.01 -39.87
C LYS A 50 18.51 35.19 -38.88
N GLU A 51 17.82 34.10 -38.52
CA GLU A 51 16.75 34.13 -37.51
C GLU A 51 17.31 34.41 -36.11
N GLN A 52 18.57 34.05 -35.88
CA GLN A 52 19.24 34.27 -34.60
C GLN A 52 19.64 35.73 -34.39
N GLU A 53 20.15 36.41 -35.44
CA GLU A 53 20.36 37.88 -35.42
C GLU A 53 19.05 38.62 -35.14
N ASP A 54 17.97 38.11 -35.69
CA ASP A 54 16.62 38.61 -35.52
C ASP A 54 16.09 38.48 -34.06
N LEU A 55 16.54 37.47 -33.33
CA LEU A 55 16.15 37.23 -31.94
C LEU A 55 17.05 37.94 -30.92
N GLU A 56 18.16 38.53 -31.35
CA GLU A 56 19.09 39.26 -30.48
C GLU A 56 18.41 40.34 -29.59
N PRO A 57 17.44 41.13 -30.08
CA PRO A 57 16.71 42.08 -29.23
C PRO A 57 15.89 41.39 -28.13
N PHE A 58 15.30 40.23 -28.42
CA PHE A 58 14.57 39.43 -27.42
C PHE A 58 15.52 38.91 -26.35
N LEU A 59 16.67 38.36 -26.74
CA LEU A 59 17.68 37.84 -25.81
C LEU A 59 18.19 38.96 -24.88
N LYS A 60 18.44 40.16 -25.40
CA LYS A 60 18.80 41.33 -24.59
C LYS A 60 17.72 41.73 -23.60
N CYS A 61 16.45 41.68 -24.00
CA CYS A 61 15.35 41.95 -23.08
C CYS A 61 15.26 40.90 -21.99
N LEU A 62 15.35 39.62 -22.36
CA LEU A 62 15.30 38.50 -21.43
C LEU A 62 16.47 38.56 -20.43
N ASP A 63 17.68 38.93 -20.86
CA ASP A 63 18.85 39.15 -19.99
C ASP A 63 18.58 40.23 -18.93
N GLY A 64 17.87 41.30 -19.29
CA GLY A 64 17.37 42.30 -18.34
C GLY A 64 16.37 41.73 -17.33
N HIS A 65 15.48 40.84 -17.78
CA HIS A 65 14.46 40.20 -16.94
C HIS A 65 15.01 39.12 -16.00
N LEU A 66 16.18 38.55 -16.27
CA LEU A 66 16.87 37.64 -15.33
C LEU A 66 17.19 38.31 -13.99
N GLY A 67 17.34 39.65 -13.96
CA GLY A 67 17.61 40.42 -12.76
C GLY A 67 16.39 40.98 -12.02
N CYS A 68 15.16 40.73 -12.50
CA CYS A 68 13.93 41.28 -11.89
C CYS A 68 13.68 40.75 -10.47
N ASP A 69 12.91 41.46 -9.63
CA ASP A 69 12.61 41.00 -8.27
C ASP A 69 11.57 39.87 -8.21
N SER A 70 10.70 39.77 -9.21
CA SER A 70 9.69 38.70 -9.32
C SER A 70 10.33 37.35 -9.65
N TRP A 71 10.24 36.40 -8.71
CA TRP A 71 10.77 35.04 -8.88
C TRP A 71 10.19 34.32 -10.11
N SER A 72 8.87 34.37 -10.29
CA SER A 72 8.20 33.75 -11.43
C SER A 72 8.63 34.37 -12.77
N GLN A 73 8.80 35.70 -12.80
CA GLN A 73 9.25 36.40 -14.00
C GLN A 73 10.68 35.99 -14.40
N ARG A 74 11.59 35.87 -13.43
CA ARG A 74 12.97 35.44 -13.66
C ARG A 74 13.04 34.01 -14.22
N LEU A 75 12.29 33.06 -13.64
CA LEU A 75 12.29 31.68 -14.10
C LEU A 75 11.65 31.53 -15.49
N LEU A 76 10.58 32.25 -15.76
CA LEU A 76 9.98 32.27 -17.10
C LEU A 76 10.91 32.93 -18.12
N ALA A 77 11.60 34.01 -17.74
CA ALA A 77 12.61 34.64 -18.59
C ALA A 77 13.75 33.67 -18.93
N ALA A 78 14.27 32.92 -17.94
CA ALA A 78 15.28 31.88 -18.18
C ALA A 78 14.76 30.78 -19.13
N LYS A 79 13.52 30.31 -18.95
CA LYS A 79 12.90 29.35 -19.88
C LYS A 79 12.76 29.90 -21.31
N CYS A 80 12.29 31.14 -21.45
CA CYS A 80 12.19 31.80 -22.75
C CYS A 80 13.57 31.99 -23.39
N TYR A 81 14.58 32.34 -22.58
CA TYR A 81 15.95 32.51 -23.04
C TYR A 81 16.48 31.19 -23.62
N ARG A 82 16.30 30.09 -22.89
CA ARG A 82 16.63 28.74 -23.37
C ARG A 82 15.93 28.39 -24.69
N LEU A 83 14.66 28.77 -24.86
CA LEU A 83 13.90 28.47 -26.09
C LEU A 83 14.36 29.28 -27.31
N LEU A 84 14.82 30.51 -27.10
CA LEU A 84 15.19 31.45 -28.17
C LEU A 84 16.69 31.48 -28.45
N CYS A 85 17.52 30.96 -27.55
CA CYS A 85 18.97 30.92 -27.68
C CYS A 85 19.45 29.54 -28.10
N THR A 86 20.33 29.46 -29.10
CA THR A 86 21.13 28.24 -29.30
C THR A 86 22.30 28.26 -28.32
N ALA A 87 22.48 27.20 -27.53
CA ALA A 87 23.62 27.10 -26.61
C ALA A 87 24.95 27.06 -27.40
N SER A 88 25.60 28.22 -27.53
CA SER A 88 26.94 28.35 -28.12
C SER A 88 27.99 28.44 -27.02
N ASN A 89 29.23 28.04 -27.32
CA ASN A 89 30.33 28.09 -26.34
C ASN A 89 30.57 29.54 -25.86
N SER A 90 30.46 30.54 -26.73
CA SER A 90 30.61 31.96 -26.36
C SER A 90 29.52 32.45 -25.41
N GLU A 91 28.27 32.02 -25.63
CA GLU A 91 27.15 32.44 -24.79
C GLU A 91 27.20 31.78 -23.41
N LEU A 92 27.54 30.48 -23.38
CA LEU A 92 27.77 29.80 -22.11
C LEU A 92 28.93 30.45 -21.33
N ARG A 93 30.07 30.74 -21.97
CA ARG A 93 31.18 31.47 -21.33
C ARG A 93 30.74 32.81 -20.75
N ARG A 94 29.98 33.61 -21.51
CA ARG A 94 29.41 34.89 -21.02
C ARG A 94 28.61 34.69 -19.74
N LEU A 95 27.73 33.68 -19.70
CA LEU A 95 26.91 33.38 -18.52
C LEU A 95 27.76 32.86 -17.33
N PHE A 96 28.81 32.09 -17.60
CA PHE A 96 29.79 31.66 -16.59
C PHE A 96 30.60 32.84 -16.03
N ASP A 97 31.03 33.78 -16.87
CA ASP A 97 31.72 35.00 -16.45
C ASP A 97 30.83 35.83 -15.52
N ILE A 98 29.56 36.02 -15.89
CA ILE A 98 28.55 36.70 -15.05
C ILE A 98 28.39 36.01 -13.68
N LEU A 99 28.33 34.68 -13.66
CA LEU A 99 28.18 33.90 -12.45
C LEU A 99 29.39 34.04 -11.52
N VAL A 100 30.59 34.12 -12.09
CA VAL A 100 31.86 34.03 -11.38
C VAL A 100 32.39 35.38 -10.93
N GLU A 101 32.12 36.46 -11.66
CA GLU A 101 32.55 37.83 -11.33
C GLU A 101 31.65 38.53 -10.30
N GLY A 102 30.59 37.85 -9.83
CA GLY A 102 29.42 38.42 -9.16
C GLY A 102 29.56 39.04 -7.76
N GLU A 103 30.75 39.44 -7.27
CA GLU A 103 30.89 39.99 -5.91
C GLU A 103 30.56 41.49 -5.77
N SER A 104 30.40 42.25 -6.86
CA SER A 104 30.02 43.68 -6.76
C SER A 104 28.89 44.15 -7.69
N VAL A 105 28.41 43.29 -8.60
CA VAL A 105 27.57 43.73 -9.75
C VAL A 105 26.22 43.00 -9.86
N CYS A 106 26.06 41.79 -9.33
CA CYS A 106 24.83 40.98 -9.52
C CYS A 106 24.03 40.77 -8.23
N SER A 107 22.71 40.94 -8.30
CA SER A 107 21.80 40.61 -7.19
C SER A 107 21.68 39.09 -7.02
N VAL A 108 21.41 38.62 -5.79
CA VAL A 108 21.09 37.20 -5.47
C VAL A 108 20.05 36.62 -6.44
N ASN A 109 19.07 37.44 -6.80
CA ASN A 109 18.02 37.17 -7.76
C ASN A 109 18.57 36.84 -9.17
N ARG A 110 19.50 37.66 -9.68
CA ARG A 110 20.14 37.45 -10.97
C ARG A 110 21.01 36.20 -10.97
N THR A 111 21.78 35.98 -9.90
CA THR A 111 22.62 34.78 -9.74
C THR A 111 21.80 33.50 -9.85
N GLN A 112 20.67 33.43 -9.13
CA GLN A 112 19.77 32.26 -9.21
C GLN A 112 19.24 32.04 -10.64
N ALA A 113 18.81 33.10 -11.31
CA ALA A 113 18.24 33.00 -12.66
C ALA A 113 19.28 32.57 -13.71
N VAL A 114 20.51 33.09 -13.60
CA VAL A 114 21.64 32.71 -14.46
C VAL A 114 22.03 31.25 -14.23
N LEU A 115 22.08 30.78 -12.99
CA LEU A 115 22.31 29.36 -12.68
C LEU A 115 21.24 28.46 -13.29
N HIS A 116 19.97 28.82 -13.11
CA HIS A 116 18.85 28.08 -13.69
C HIS A 116 18.94 28.02 -15.22
N LEU A 117 19.26 29.15 -15.86
CA LEU A 117 19.47 29.23 -17.31
C LEU A 117 20.64 28.34 -17.76
N LEU A 118 21.78 28.39 -17.08
CA LEU A 118 22.94 27.55 -17.37
C LEU A 118 22.58 26.05 -17.28
N ASN A 119 21.87 25.64 -16.22
CA ASN A 119 21.38 24.27 -16.05
C ASN A 119 20.48 23.82 -17.21
N LEU A 120 19.58 24.69 -17.66
CA LEU A 120 18.71 24.42 -18.80
C LEU A 120 19.47 24.31 -20.13
N LEU A 121 20.40 25.22 -20.41
CA LEU A 121 21.18 25.22 -21.65
C LEU A 121 22.14 24.03 -21.72
N LEU A 122 22.82 23.71 -20.62
CA LEU A 122 23.76 22.59 -20.57
C LEU A 122 23.07 21.23 -20.64
N ARG A 123 21.81 21.13 -20.19
CA ARG A 123 20.99 19.93 -20.38
C ARG A 123 20.77 19.61 -21.87
N ASP A 124 20.61 20.64 -22.69
CA ASP A 124 20.42 20.48 -24.15
C ASP A 124 21.75 20.32 -24.90
N SER A 125 22.88 20.67 -24.27
CA SER A 125 24.21 20.62 -24.89
C SER A 125 25.27 20.02 -23.94
N PRO A 126 25.13 18.73 -23.57
CA PRO A 126 25.99 18.10 -22.56
C PRO A 126 27.46 18.01 -22.99
N HIS A 127 27.74 18.00 -24.28
CA HIS A 127 29.11 17.96 -24.83
C HIS A 127 29.94 19.22 -24.49
N LEU A 128 29.30 20.35 -24.21
CA LEU A 128 29.98 21.60 -23.83
C LEU A 128 30.27 21.70 -22.34
N ALA A 129 29.65 20.85 -21.51
CA ALA A 129 29.66 20.99 -20.06
C ALA A 129 31.06 20.75 -19.45
N VAL A 130 31.76 19.72 -19.93
CA VAL A 130 33.07 19.31 -19.37
C VAL A 130 34.15 20.35 -19.67
N ASP A 131 34.18 20.90 -20.89
CA ASP A 131 35.15 21.92 -21.28
C ASP A 131 35.01 23.20 -20.45
N LEU A 132 33.77 23.61 -20.20
CA LEU A 132 33.47 24.77 -19.36
C LEU A 132 33.80 24.51 -17.89
N GLY A 133 33.52 23.30 -17.39
CA GLY A 133 33.92 22.87 -16.06
C GLY A 133 35.41 23.04 -15.82
N ASN A 134 36.24 22.54 -16.74
CA ASN A 134 37.71 22.64 -16.65
C ASN A 134 38.23 24.09 -16.66
N VAL A 135 37.55 25.01 -17.37
CA VAL A 135 37.96 26.43 -17.44
C VAL A 135 37.59 27.19 -16.17
N TYR A 136 36.44 26.89 -15.58
CA TYR A 136 35.87 27.68 -14.49
C TYR A 136 35.91 26.98 -13.11
N GLU A 137 36.46 25.77 -13.01
CA GLU A 137 36.42 24.91 -11.81
C GLU A 137 36.67 25.68 -10.51
N ASP A 138 37.88 26.22 -10.32
CA ASP A 138 38.27 26.90 -9.07
C ASP A 138 37.33 28.03 -8.68
N ARG A 139 36.85 28.76 -9.69
CA ARG A 139 35.99 29.92 -9.49
C ARG A 139 34.55 29.51 -9.15
N LEU A 140 34.04 28.45 -9.79
CA LEU A 140 32.73 27.85 -9.47
C LEU A 140 32.72 27.25 -8.07
N VAL A 141 33.78 26.53 -7.70
CA VAL A 141 33.93 25.98 -6.34
C VAL A 141 33.96 27.10 -5.30
N SER A 142 34.67 28.20 -5.58
CA SER A 142 34.71 29.37 -4.68
C SER A 142 33.34 30.03 -4.51
N GLN A 143 32.61 30.24 -5.61
CA GLN A 143 31.26 30.82 -5.55
C GLN A 143 30.26 29.90 -4.83
N PHE A 144 30.38 28.59 -5.05
CA PHE A 144 29.57 27.62 -4.33
C PHE A 144 29.86 27.62 -2.82
N ALA A 145 31.14 27.67 -2.43
CA ALA A 145 31.53 27.79 -1.02
C ALA A 145 30.90 29.03 -0.36
N ARG A 146 30.88 30.17 -1.07
CA ARG A 146 30.22 31.40 -0.58
C ARG A 146 28.70 31.26 -0.48
N ALA A 147 28.07 30.62 -1.47
CA ALA A 147 26.63 30.37 -1.43
C ALA A 147 26.24 29.52 -0.21
N LEU A 148 27.07 28.53 0.14
CA LEU A 148 26.93 27.74 1.36
C LEU A 148 27.09 28.58 2.63
N SER A 149 28.04 29.51 2.67
CA SER A 149 28.25 30.40 3.83
C SER A 149 27.16 31.47 4.01
N ASN A 150 26.50 31.88 2.94
CA ASN A 150 25.47 32.93 2.95
C ASN A 150 24.04 32.37 3.11
N ASP A 151 23.89 31.08 3.46
CA ASP A 151 22.59 30.38 3.62
C ASP A 151 21.61 30.57 2.45
N SER A 152 22.14 30.75 1.24
CA SER A 152 21.34 30.99 0.03
C SER A 152 20.85 29.67 -0.58
N HIS A 153 20.01 28.95 0.14
CA HIS A 153 19.67 27.55 -0.14
C HIS A 153 19.15 27.26 -1.58
N LEU A 154 18.36 28.17 -2.17
CA LEU A 154 17.89 28.03 -3.56
C LEU A 154 19.03 28.10 -4.59
N ILE A 155 20.01 28.97 -4.33
CA ILE A 155 21.21 29.10 -5.15
C ILE A 155 22.06 27.84 -4.99
N CYS A 156 22.17 27.29 -3.78
CA CYS A 156 22.90 26.05 -3.53
C CYS A 156 22.32 24.85 -4.30
N VAL A 157 20.99 24.73 -4.40
CA VAL A 157 20.32 23.68 -5.20
C VAL A 157 20.73 23.78 -6.67
N GLU A 158 20.63 24.96 -7.26
CA GLU A 158 20.96 25.19 -8.66
C GLU A 158 22.46 24.99 -8.93
N PHE A 159 23.33 25.42 -8.00
CA PHE A 159 24.77 25.17 -8.09
C PHE A 159 25.11 23.69 -8.03
N LEU A 160 24.48 22.92 -7.14
CA LEU A 160 24.73 21.49 -7.04
C LEU A 160 24.42 20.78 -8.36
N GLU A 161 23.29 21.15 -8.99
CA GLU A 161 22.88 20.63 -10.29
C GLU A 161 23.87 21.03 -11.41
N LEU A 162 24.40 22.26 -11.36
CA LEU A 162 25.38 22.75 -12.32
C LEU A 162 26.72 22.02 -12.17
N LEU A 163 27.20 21.88 -10.94
CA LEU A 163 28.47 21.22 -10.61
C LEU A 163 28.43 19.74 -11.00
N GLU A 164 27.32 19.03 -10.78
CA GLU A 164 27.16 17.64 -11.21
C GLU A 164 27.29 17.50 -12.74
N ARG A 165 26.81 18.48 -13.50
CA ARG A 165 26.89 18.49 -14.97
C ARG A 165 28.26 18.82 -15.51
N VAL A 166 28.90 19.86 -14.97
CA VAL A 166 30.15 20.40 -15.52
C VAL A 166 31.40 19.76 -14.94
N LEU A 167 31.32 19.19 -13.73
CA LEU A 167 32.43 18.51 -13.05
C LEU A 167 32.06 17.05 -12.65
N PRO A 168 31.69 16.17 -13.61
CA PRO A 168 31.16 14.84 -13.31
C PRO A 168 32.21 13.82 -12.79
N TRP A 169 33.52 14.02 -13.01
CA TRP A 169 34.56 13.02 -12.70
C TRP A 169 35.52 13.45 -11.56
N LYS A 170 35.72 12.51 -10.59
CA LYS A 170 36.74 12.37 -9.51
C LYS A 170 37.06 13.56 -8.58
N GLU A 171 37.06 13.29 -7.26
CA GLU A 171 37.65 14.05 -6.12
C GLU A 171 37.79 15.58 -6.27
N SER A 172 36.76 16.24 -6.77
CA SER A 172 36.76 17.69 -6.88
C SER A 172 36.46 18.32 -5.52
N ARG A 173 37.19 19.39 -5.19
CA ARG A 173 37.12 20.10 -3.90
C ARG A 173 35.70 20.49 -3.48
N TRP A 174 34.82 20.75 -4.43
CA TRP A 174 33.41 21.07 -4.14
C TRP A 174 32.64 19.89 -3.54
N ARG A 175 32.97 18.64 -3.87
CA ARG A 175 32.35 17.47 -3.24
C ARG A 175 32.60 17.48 -1.75
N HIS A 176 33.86 17.71 -1.34
CA HIS A 176 34.19 17.85 0.09
C HIS A 176 33.40 18.97 0.78
N LEU A 177 33.19 20.12 0.11
CA LEU A 177 32.35 21.19 0.65
C LEU A 177 30.89 20.75 0.89
N VAL A 178 30.31 19.95 -0.02
CA VAL A 178 28.95 19.40 0.16
C VAL A 178 28.90 18.48 1.39
N HIS A 179 29.90 17.61 1.55
CA HIS A 179 30.00 16.70 2.69
C HIS A 179 30.19 17.44 4.01
N GLU A 180 31.13 18.38 4.09
CA GLU A 180 31.39 19.19 5.28
C GLU A 180 30.15 20.00 5.67
N ASN A 181 29.52 20.66 4.69
CA ASN A 181 28.29 21.41 4.91
C ASN A 181 27.14 20.52 5.40
N PHE A 182 27.07 19.27 4.94
CA PHE A 182 26.10 18.29 5.46
C PHE A 182 26.38 17.96 6.94
N ILE A 183 27.61 17.61 7.28
CA ILE A 183 28.02 17.27 8.66
C ILE A 183 27.82 18.45 9.62
N ASP A 184 28.13 19.67 9.19
CA ASP A 184 28.00 20.86 10.04
C ASP A 184 26.54 21.27 10.23
N HIS A 185 25.71 21.15 9.20
CA HIS A 185 24.27 21.41 9.33
C HIS A 185 23.54 20.36 10.15
N ALA A 186 24.00 19.10 10.11
CA ALA A 186 23.47 18.01 10.93
C ALA A 186 23.55 18.30 12.43
N LYS A 187 24.55 19.08 12.86
CA LYS A 187 24.77 19.43 14.26
C LYS A 187 23.89 20.58 14.77
N LEU A 188 23.24 21.35 13.88
CA LEU A 188 22.77 22.70 14.22
C LEU A 188 21.25 22.90 14.36
N CYS A 189 20.36 22.01 13.94
CA CYS A 189 18.92 22.07 14.33
C CYS A 189 18.07 20.93 13.74
N PRO A 190 17.42 20.11 14.59
CA PRO A 190 16.24 19.36 14.21
C PRO A 190 14.99 20.19 14.59
N VAL A 191 14.01 20.25 13.69
CA VAL A 191 12.63 20.72 13.97
C VAL A 191 12.45 22.23 14.18
N GLY A 192 12.10 22.92 13.09
CA GLY A 192 11.51 24.26 13.09
C GLY A 192 10.90 24.54 11.72
N SER A 193 9.93 25.45 11.62
CA SER A 193 9.30 25.83 10.35
C SER A 193 10.34 26.33 9.35
N GLN A 194 10.76 25.45 8.44
CA GLN A 194 11.84 25.74 7.50
C GLN A 194 11.28 26.56 6.33
N LEU A 195 12.05 27.57 5.91
CA LEU A 195 11.79 28.24 4.64
C LEU A 195 11.88 27.20 3.51
N PRO A 196 11.00 27.24 2.48
CA PRO A 196 10.94 26.23 1.42
C PRO A 196 12.30 25.93 0.74
N GLY A 197 13.16 26.95 0.61
CA GLY A 197 14.50 26.80 0.05
C GLY A 197 15.40 25.87 0.87
N ARG A 198 15.29 25.88 2.21
CA ARG A 198 16.11 25.06 3.11
C ARG A 198 15.75 23.59 3.00
N SER A 199 14.46 23.26 2.95
CA SER A 199 13.97 21.90 2.73
C SER A 199 14.40 21.36 1.37
N MET A 200 14.25 22.15 0.31
CA MET A 200 14.74 21.75 -1.03
C MET A 200 16.25 21.51 -1.07
N TRP A 201 17.04 22.35 -0.39
CA TRP A 201 18.48 22.15 -0.28
C TRP A 201 18.84 20.86 0.47
N LYS A 202 18.18 20.60 1.61
CA LYS A 202 18.37 19.35 2.38
C LYS A 202 18.07 18.13 1.52
N LEU A 203 16.95 18.12 0.81
CA LEU A 203 16.53 17.02 -0.04
C LEU A 203 17.52 16.80 -1.19
N ALA A 204 17.86 17.85 -1.95
CA ALA A 204 18.78 17.77 -3.08
C ALA A 204 20.17 17.28 -2.66
N ARG A 205 20.70 17.85 -1.57
CA ARG A 205 21.99 17.46 -1.00
C ARG A 205 22.00 16.01 -0.54
N THR A 206 20.94 15.55 0.13
CA THR A 206 20.82 14.17 0.60
C THR A 206 20.80 13.19 -0.57
N LYS A 207 19.98 13.43 -1.59
CA LYS A 207 19.93 12.61 -2.81
C LYS A 207 21.28 12.55 -3.50
N TRP A 208 21.97 13.69 -3.60
CA TRP A 208 23.29 13.75 -4.21
C TRP A 208 24.33 12.93 -3.44
N LEU A 209 24.38 13.04 -2.11
CA LEU A 209 25.31 12.25 -1.28
C LEU A 209 25.05 10.76 -1.48
N LEU A 210 23.80 10.33 -1.35
CA LEU A 210 23.43 8.92 -1.48
C LEU A 210 23.82 8.31 -2.85
N LYS A 211 23.75 9.10 -3.92
CA LYS A 211 24.10 8.69 -5.28
C LYS A 211 25.61 8.65 -5.56
N ASN A 212 26.42 9.49 -4.91
CA ASN A 212 27.79 9.79 -5.37
C ASN A 212 28.93 9.36 -4.42
N GLU A 213 28.63 8.67 -3.31
CA GLU A 213 29.61 8.43 -2.23
C GLU A 213 30.70 7.38 -2.49
N GLY A 214 30.64 6.60 -3.57
CA GLY A 214 31.72 5.67 -3.96
C GLY A 214 32.24 4.81 -2.79
N ASP A 215 33.55 4.88 -2.51
CA ASP A 215 34.22 4.06 -1.48
C ASP A 215 33.88 4.43 -0.02
N ARG A 216 33.36 5.64 0.25
CA ARG A 216 33.00 6.12 1.61
C ARG A 216 31.53 5.91 1.97
N TRP A 217 30.78 5.29 1.06
CA TRP A 217 29.33 5.16 1.14
C TRP A 217 28.81 4.65 2.48
N HIS A 218 29.44 3.63 3.09
CA HIS A 218 28.98 3.10 4.37
C HIS A 218 28.98 4.11 5.53
N THR A 219 30.04 4.89 5.68
CA THR A 219 30.18 5.85 6.80
C THR A 219 29.22 7.00 6.64
N SER A 220 29.12 7.55 5.44
CA SER A 220 28.27 8.70 5.16
C SER A 220 26.79 8.33 5.16
N PHE A 221 26.45 7.15 4.63
CA PHE A 221 25.09 6.63 4.69
C PHE A 221 24.63 6.42 6.14
N THR A 222 25.49 5.90 7.02
CA THR A 222 25.22 5.76 8.47
C THR A 222 24.94 7.11 9.13
N ASN A 223 25.73 8.14 8.80
CA ASN A 223 25.52 9.50 9.30
C ASN A 223 24.19 10.08 8.79
N ILE A 224 23.89 9.92 7.50
CA ILE A 224 22.63 10.36 6.89
C ILE A 224 21.43 9.69 7.57
N LEU A 225 21.50 8.39 7.82
CA LEU A 225 20.44 7.66 8.53
C LEU A 225 20.19 8.22 9.93
N THR A 226 21.26 8.47 10.69
CA THR A 226 21.17 9.03 12.05
C THR A 226 20.44 10.38 12.05
N ILE A 227 20.71 11.22 11.06
CA ILE A 227 20.06 12.53 10.91
C ILE A 227 18.61 12.38 10.44
N SER A 228 18.37 11.49 9.47
CA SER A 228 17.05 11.24 8.87
C SER A 228 16.01 10.83 9.91
N GLU A 229 16.45 10.19 11.00
CA GLU A 229 15.57 9.82 12.10
C GLU A 229 14.82 11.04 12.67
N HIS A 230 15.44 12.23 12.67
CA HIS A 230 14.91 13.46 13.24
C HIS A 230 14.57 14.55 12.21
N ASP A 231 14.83 14.32 10.92
CA ASP A 231 14.63 15.32 9.87
C ASP A 231 13.85 14.72 8.68
N ALA A 232 12.63 15.20 8.47
CA ALA A 232 11.73 14.70 7.43
C ALA A 232 12.27 14.94 6.01
N ASP A 233 12.97 16.05 5.76
CA ASP A 233 13.50 16.38 4.43
C ASP A 233 14.65 15.42 4.05
N VAL A 234 15.46 15.05 5.05
CA VAL A 234 16.53 14.06 4.89
C VAL A 234 15.93 12.66 4.73
N MET A 235 14.91 12.31 5.53
CA MET A 235 14.19 11.04 5.39
C MET A 235 13.57 10.86 4.01
N GLU A 236 12.95 11.90 3.44
CA GLU A 236 12.41 11.86 2.07
C GLU A 236 13.51 11.52 1.04
N GLY A 237 14.69 12.12 1.18
CA GLY A 237 15.85 11.81 0.34
C GLY A 237 16.30 10.35 0.46
N VAL A 238 16.36 9.84 1.69
CA VAL A 238 16.70 8.43 1.99
C VAL A 238 15.67 7.48 1.38
N LEU A 239 14.37 7.72 1.59
CA LEU A 239 13.30 6.87 1.07
C LEU A 239 13.27 6.85 -0.45
N THR A 240 13.48 8.01 -1.09
CA THR A 240 13.57 8.07 -2.57
C THR A 240 14.70 7.18 -3.08
N HIS A 241 15.89 7.28 -2.48
CA HIS A 241 17.04 6.48 -2.88
C HIS A 241 16.82 4.98 -2.63
N LEU A 242 16.29 4.60 -1.47
CA LEU A 242 15.98 3.20 -1.15
C LEU A 242 14.92 2.61 -2.09
N ALA A 243 13.93 3.42 -2.51
CA ALA A 243 12.92 2.98 -3.46
C ALA A 243 13.51 2.74 -4.87
N GLU A 244 14.42 3.59 -5.33
CA GLU A 244 15.14 3.44 -6.61
C GLU A 244 16.07 2.21 -6.59
N ASP A 245 16.81 2.01 -5.51
CA ASP A 245 17.71 0.86 -5.34
C ASP A 245 16.96 -0.47 -5.25
N ALA A 246 15.81 -0.50 -4.56
CA ALA A 246 14.99 -1.70 -4.45
C ALA A 246 14.48 -2.21 -5.81
N GLY A 247 14.29 -1.32 -6.79
CA GLY A 247 13.80 -1.68 -8.12
C GLY A 247 14.86 -2.32 -9.05
N SER A 248 16.15 -2.24 -8.70
CA SER A 248 17.23 -2.50 -9.68
C SER A 248 18.10 -3.72 -9.42
N SER A 249 18.13 -4.34 -8.24
CA SER A 249 18.73 -5.69 -7.98
C SER A 249 18.77 -6.04 -6.47
N GLY A 250 17.72 -5.71 -5.72
CA GLY A 250 17.77 -5.78 -4.25
C GLY A 250 18.77 -4.76 -3.67
N LEU A 251 18.57 -4.36 -2.43
CA LEU A 251 19.49 -3.44 -1.76
C LEU A 251 20.91 -4.02 -1.77
N ARG A 252 21.85 -3.36 -2.45
CA ARG A 252 23.31 -3.66 -2.43
C ARG A 252 23.95 -3.36 -1.06
N CYS A 253 23.17 -3.52 0.00
CA CYS A 253 23.54 -3.24 1.37
C CYS A 253 24.05 -4.52 2.03
N SER A 254 25.17 -4.41 2.74
CA SER A 254 25.57 -5.42 3.72
C SER A 254 24.45 -5.66 4.73
N GLU A 255 24.38 -6.86 5.30
CA GLU A 255 23.38 -7.23 6.31
C GLU A 255 23.32 -6.24 7.48
N ARG A 256 24.49 -5.84 7.99
CA ARG A 256 24.62 -4.82 9.03
C ARG A 256 23.97 -3.48 8.66
N LEU A 257 24.09 -3.07 7.40
CA LEU A 257 23.49 -1.82 6.94
C LEU A 257 21.97 -1.97 6.78
N ARG A 258 21.48 -3.12 6.33
CA ARG A 258 20.04 -3.42 6.26
C ARG A 258 19.39 -3.35 7.65
N GLN A 259 20.03 -3.95 8.65
CA GLN A 259 19.57 -3.87 10.03
C GLN A 259 19.53 -2.41 10.54
N LEU A 260 20.57 -1.62 10.24
CA LEU A 260 20.60 -0.20 10.61
C LEU A 260 19.49 0.62 9.92
N VAL A 261 19.24 0.39 8.63
CA VAL A 261 18.14 1.03 7.89
C VAL A 261 16.81 0.66 8.54
N ALA A 262 16.56 -0.63 8.77
CA ALA A 262 15.33 -1.10 9.39
C ALA A 262 15.12 -0.49 10.79
N ALA A 263 16.16 -0.47 11.63
CA ALA A 263 16.11 0.14 12.96
C ALA A 263 15.83 1.65 12.91
N THR A 264 16.35 2.35 11.91
CA THR A 264 16.09 3.78 11.72
C THR A 264 14.66 4.03 11.26
N LEU A 265 14.15 3.24 10.32
CA LEU A 265 12.77 3.36 9.82
C LEU A 265 11.73 2.99 10.88
N VAL A 266 11.97 1.96 11.71
CA VAL A 266 11.10 1.60 12.84
C VAL A 266 11.03 2.75 13.85
N ARG A 267 12.18 3.35 14.21
CA ARG A 267 12.22 4.50 15.12
C ARG A 267 11.55 5.73 14.53
N TYR A 268 11.71 5.99 13.24
CA TYR A 268 11.05 7.09 12.55
C TYR A 268 9.52 6.90 12.54
N CYS A 269 9.05 5.72 12.13
CA CYS A 269 7.61 5.41 12.05
C CYS A 269 6.94 5.40 13.43
N GLY A 270 7.66 5.04 14.49
CA GLY A 270 7.17 5.07 15.88
C GLY A 270 6.88 6.46 16.46
N ARG A 271 7.20 7.54 15.74
CA ARG A 271 6.95 8.93 16.18
C ARG A 271 5.54 9.39 15.81
N ASN A 272 4.91 10.12 16.72
CA ASN A 272 3.54 10.63 16.53
C ASN A 272 3.49 11.75 15.48
N GLU A 273 4.51 12.60 15.41
CA GLU A 273 4.59 13.80 14.57
C GLU A 273 5.33 13.54 13.25
N THR A 274 4.87 12.61 12.41
CA THR A 274 5.53 12.43 11.10
C THR A 274 4.55 12.36 9.94
N TYR A 275 4.93 13.00 8.83
CA TYR A 275 4.07 13.20 7.66
C TYR A 275 3.52 11.86 7.18
N CYS A 276 2.20 11.77 6.99
CA CYS A 276 1.52 10.52 6.66
C CYS A 276 2.10 9.86 5.40
N THR A 277 2.46 10.65 4.38
CA THR A 277 3.07 10.17 3.13
C THR A 277 4.44 9.53 3.35
N LEU A 278 5.31 10.15 4.15
CA LEU A 278 6.62 9.59 4.47
C LEU A 278 6.52 8.34 5.34
N LYS A 279 5.52 8.27 6.24
CA LYS A 279 5.25 7.03 7.00
C LYS A 279 4.90 5.87 6.08
N VAL A 280 4.00 6.09 5.11
CA VAL A 280 3.61 5.05 4.14
C VAL A 280 4.84 4.56 3.37
N GLN A 281 5.63 5.47 2.79
CA GLN A 281 6.86 5.11 2.07
C GLN A 281 7.87 4.37 2.95
N ALA A 282 8.05 4.78 4.20
CA ALA A 282 8.93 4.09 5.14
C ALA A 282 8.46 2.66 5.47
N LEU A 283 7.15 2.45 5.62
CA LEU A 283 6.57 1.13 5.85
C LEU A 283 6.70 0.23 4.60
N GLU A 284 6.50 0.77 3.40
CA GLU A 284 6.72 0.03 2.14
C GLU A 284 8.18 -0.41 1.97
N VAL A 285 9.14 0.44 2.36
CA VAL A 285 10.56 0.07 2.35
C VAL A 285 10.87 -0.99 3.41
N LEU A 286 10.31 -0.86 4.61
CA LEU A 286 10.44 -1.89 5.67
C LEU A 286 9.87 -3.24 5.23
N GLU A 287 8.75 -3.23 4.50
CA GLU A 287 8.11 -4.45 4.02
C GLU A 287 9.04 -5.20 3.08
N ARG A 288 9.60 -4.50 2.08
CA ARG A 288 10.57 -5.07 1.15
C ARG A 288 11.84 -5.56 1.85
N LEU A 289 12.29 -4.86 2.89
CA LEU A 289 13.42 -5.31 3.70
C LEU A 289 13.10 -6.65 4.39
N PHE A 290 11.95 -6.77 5.04
CA PHE A 290 11.56 -7.99 5.75
C PHE A 290 11.10 -9.14 4.86
N GLU A 291 10.79 -8.89 3.58
CA GLU A 291 10.60 -9.96 2.59
C GLU A 291 11.91 -10.70 2.26
N THR A 292 13.07 -10.06 2.43
CA THR A 292 14.37 -10.71 2.18
C THR A 292 14.73 -11.73 3.27
N GLU A 293 15.41 -12.81 2.87
CA GLU A 293 15.95 -13.85 3.77
C GLU A 293 17.19 -13.32 4.53
N CYS A 294 16.98 -12.36 5.44
CA CYS A 294 17.99 -11.78 6.31
C CYS A 294 17.70 -12.16 7.76
N ILE A 295 18.75 -12.35 8.57
CA ILE A 295 18.58 -12.54 10.02
C ILE A 295 18.52 -11.14 10.66
N TYR A 296 17.39 -10.84 11.30
CA TYR A 296 17.18 -9.58 12.01
C TYR A 296 17.40 -9.76 13.51
N GLU A 297 18.01 -8.78 14.15
CA GLU A 297 18.14 -8.77 15.62
C GLU A 297 16.76 -8.84 16.28
N GLU A 298 16.63 -9.66 17.33
CA GLU A 298 15.35 -9.86 18.00
C GLU A 298 14.78 -8.54 18.54
N SER A 299 15.61 -7.70 19.16
CA SER A 299 15.23 -6.38 19.68
C SER A 299 14.58 -5.48 18.62
N LEU A 300 15.07 -5.52 17.38
CA LEU A 300 14.52 -4.78 16.26
C LEU A 300 13.13 -5.31 15.87
N LEU A 301 12.99 -6.64 15.79
CA LEU A 301 11.70 -7.28 15.49
C LEU A 301 10.66 -6.95 16.57
N GLU A 302 11.06 -6.92 17.83
CA GLU A 302 10.18 -6.54 18.93
C GLU A 302 9.68 -5.10 18.81
N ASP A 303 10.57 -4.17 18.57
CA ASP A 303 10.21 -2.75 18.48
C ASP A 303 9.34 -2.50 17.25
N CYS A 304 9.58 -3.24 16.17
CA CYS A 304 8.70 -3.22 15.01
C CYS A 304 7.32 -3.81 15.32
N CYS A 305 7.22 -4.95 16.01
CA CYS A 305 5.93 -5.51 16.46
C CYS A 305 5.16 -4.52 17.36
N LYS A 306 5.84 -3.87 18.32
CA LYS A 306 5.22 -2.87 19.21
C LYS A 306 4.70 -1.65 18.44
N MET A 307 5.44 -1.20 17.43
CA MET A 307 5.03 -0.10 16.56
C MET A 307 3.85 -0.51 15.68
N CYS A 308 3.96 -1.64 14.98
CA CYS A 308 2.94 -2.12 14.05
C CYS A 308 1.62 -2.41 14.75
N ARG A 309 1.66 -3.01 15.95
CA ARG A 309 0.46 -3.25 16.78
C ARG A 309 -0.26 -1.95 17.11
N ARG A 310 0.48 -0.92 17.53
CA ARG A 310 -0.09 0.41 17.83
C ARG A 310 -0.79 0.98 16.60
N HIS A 311 -0.14 0.96 15.44
CA HIS A 311 -0.72 1.47 14.21
C HIS A 311 -1.91 0.64 13.69
N ALA A 312 -1.87 -0.69 13.78
CA ALA A 312 -2.95 -1.53 13.26
C ALA A 312 -4.22 -1.49 14.12
N THR A 313 -4.06 -1.37 15.45
CA THR A 313 -5.17 -1.40 16.42
C THR A 313 -5.80 -0.03 16.70
N GLN A 314 -5.04 1.05 16.61
CA GLN A 314 -5.54 2.41 16.85
C GLN A 314 -5.89 3.09 15.52
N ASP A 315 -6.70 4.16 15.56
CA ASP A 315 -6.85 5.07 14.43
C ASP A 315 -5.51 5.78 14.20
N ALA A 316 -4.65 5.15 13.40
CA ALA A 316 -3.28 5.62 13.20
C ALA A 316 -3.26 7.00 12.51
N PRO A 317 -2.37 7.91 12.94
CA PRO A 317 -2.08 9.14 12.19
C PRO A 317 -1.38 8.75 10.88
N GLY A 318 -2.18 8.58 9.82
CA GLY A 318 -1.76 7.94 8.58
C GLY A 318 -2.89 7.32 7.76
N GLY A 319 -4.07 7.12 8.36
CA GLY A 319 -5.25 6.58 7.67
C GLY A 319 -5.14 5.07 7.39
N THR A 320 -6.08 4.56 6.60
CA THR A 320 -6.26 3.12 6.32
C THR A 320 -4.99 2.43 5.79
N THR A 321 -4.20 3.09 4.95
CA THR A 321 -2.97 2.52 4.35
C THR A 321 -1.90 2.20 5.39
N VAL A 322 -1.65 3.10 6.35
CA VAL A 322 -0.67 2.85 7.42
C VAL A 322 -1.10 1.67 8.29
N ARG A 323 -2.40 1.54 8.56
CA ARG A 323 -2.96 0.41 9.31
C ARG A 323 -2.75 -0.92 8.56
N ALA A 324 -3.06 -0.94 7.26
CA ALA A 324 -2.87 -2.08 6.38
C ALA A 324 -1.40 -2.54 6.29
N LEU A 325 -0.46 -1.62 5.98
CA LEU A 325 0.97 -1.94 5.89
C LEU A 325 1.55 -2.38 7.23
N SER A 326 1.10 -1.77 8.33
CA SER A 326 1.53 -2.17 9.68
C SER A 326 1.10 -3.59 10.02
N LEU A 327 -0.09 -4.03 9.62
CA LEU A 327 -0.52 -5.41 9.81
C LEU A 327 0.40 -6.40 9.07
N LEU A 328 0.74 -6.07 7.82
CA LEU A 328 1.62 -6.90 6.98
C LEU A 328 3.03 -7.00 7.56
N LEU A 329 3.59 -5.87 8.00
CA LEU A 329 4.88 -5.83 8.68
C LEU A 329 4.87 -6.62 9.99
N TRP A 330 3.79 -6.52 10.78
CA TRP A 330 3.66 -7.30 12.01
C TRP A 330 3.68 -8.80 11.71
N ALA A 331 2.96 -9.25 10.69
CA ALA A 331 2.99 -10.63 10.23
C ALA A 331 4.39 -11.07 9.77
N ALA A 332 5.11 -10.21 9.04
CA ALA A 332 6.49 -10.48 8.63
C ALA A 332 7.45 -10.61 9.83
N CYS A 333 7.34 -9.74 10.84
CA CYS A 333 8.13 -9.86 12.07
C CYS A 333 7.85 -11.18 12.80
N ILE A 334 6.58 -11.56 12.92
CA ILE A 334 6.21 -12.83 13.56
C ILE A 334 6.75 -14.02 12.76
N LYS A 335 6.74 -13.96 11.41
CA LYS A 335 7.36 -14.98 10.56
C LYS A 335 8.83 -15.16 10.90
N HIS A 336 9.60 -14.07 11.01
CA HIS A 336 11.02 -14.11 11.38
C HIS A 336 11.24 -14.70 12.78
N LEU A 337 10.45 -14.26 13.77
CA LEU A 337 10.51 -14.81 15.14
C LEU A 337 10.18 -16.31 15.21
N LEU A 338 9.23 -16.78 14.39
CA LEU A 338 8.84 -18.20 14.31
C LEU A 338 9.85 -19.06 13.55
N SER A 339 10.60 -18.48 12.61
CA SER A 339 11.53 -19.22 11.76
C SER A 339 12.87 -19.50 12.45
N ASP A 340 13.27 -18.65 13.40
CA ASP A 340 14.57 -18.70 14.08
C ASP A 340 14.55 -19.52 15.40
N GLN A 341 13.36 -19.84 15.93
CA GLN A 341 13.21 -20.44 17.26
C GLN A 341 13.03 -21.96 17.22
N VAL A 342 14.09 -22.69 17.62
CA VAL A 342 14.01 -24.07 18.09
C VAL A 342 13.46 -24.07 19.52
N GLU A 343 12.15 -24.33 19.64
CA GLU A 343 11.44 -24.79 20.85
C GLU A 343 11.40 -23.90 22.12
N LYS A 344 12.11 -22.76 22.24
CA LYS A 344 12.33 -22.16 23.59
C LYS A 344 11.58 -20.89 24.02
N GLU A 345 10.85 -20.15 23.19
CA GLU A 345 10.02 -19.02 23.70
C GLU A 345 8.58 -18.99 23.20
N SER A 346 7.81 -20.03 23.57
CA SER A 346 6.41 -20.22 23.16
C SER A 346 5.44 -19.14 23.67
N ARG A 347 5.63 -18.63 24.90
CA ARG A 347 4.62 -17.74 25.53
C ARG A 347 4.55 -16.36 24.88
N ARG A 348 5.69 -15.86 24.40
CA ARG A 348 5.79 -14.53 23.81
C ARG A 348 5.11 -14.48 22.45
N ILE A 349 5.41 -15.46 21.61
CA ILE A 349 4.78 -15.60 20.29
C ILE A 349 3.28 -15.79 20.46
N LEU A 350 2.85 -16.64 21.40
CA LEU A 350 1.43 -16.81 21.74
C LEU A 350 0.75 -15.47 22.08
N HIS A 351 1.40 -14.61 22.88
CA HIS A 351 0.87 -13.28 23.16
C HIS A 351 0.70 -12.43 21.89
N GLU A 352 1.69 -12.39 21.00
CA GLU A 352 1.57 -11.65 19.73
C GLU A 352 0.43 -12.21 18.86
N LEU A 353 0.25 -13.54 18.82
CA LEU A 353 -0.83 -14.17 18.07
C LEU A 353 -2.21 -13.83 18.62
N GLU A 354 -2.36 -13.84 19.94
CA GLU A 354 -3.61 -13.44 20.60
C GLU A 354 -3.99 -11.99 20.32
N GLN A 355 -3.01 -11.11 20.11
CA GLN A 355 -3.24 -9.72 19.71
C GLN A 355 -3.47 -9.56 18.20
N LEU A 356 -2.80 -10.36 17.37
CA LEU A 356 -2.91 -10.31 15.91
C LEU A 356 -4.26 -10.84 15.42
N ALA A 357 -4.75 -11.95 15.99
CA ALA A 357 -5.94 -12.64 15.50
C ALA A 357 -7.22 -11.76 15.47
N PRO A 358 -7.53 -10.96 16.52
CA PRO A 358 -8.66 -10.02 16.47
C PRO A 358 -8.52 -8.93 15.40
N VAL A 359 -7.30 -8.45 15.16
CA VAL A 359 -7.04 -7.41 14.14
C VAL A 359 -7.19 -7.98 12.74
N LEU A 360 -6.64 -9.17 12.49
CA LEU A 360 -6.86 -9.91 11.25
C LEU A 360 -8.35 -10.14 11.00
N ASN A 361 -9.10 -10.54 12.03
CA ASN A 361 -10.53 -10.78 11.91
C ASN A 361 -11.28 -9.50 11.56
N SER A 362 -10.98 -8.39 12.23
CA SER A 362 -11.55 -7.07 11.95
C SER A 362 -11.28 -6.63 10.50
N PHE A 363 -10.05 -6.81 10.02
CA PHE A 363 -9.66 -6.40 8.67
C PHE A 363 -10.19 -7.36 7.60
N ALA A 364 -10.53 -8.60 7.94
CA ALA A 364 -11.13 -9.58 7.03
C ALA A 364 -12.65 -9.44 6.88
N GLN A 365 -13.31 -8.65 7.73
CA GLN A 365 -14.76 -8.44 7.64
C GLN A 365 -15.14 -7.80 6.30
N TRP A 366 -16.28 -8.20 5.74
CA TRP A 366 -16.86 -7.61 4.52
C TRP A 366 -17.06 -6.09 4.63
N SER A 367 -17.30 -5.59 5.85
CA SER A 367 -17.46 -4.15 6.12
C SER A 367 -16.15 -3.35 6.15
N ALA A 368 -14.99 -4.01 6.15
CA ALA A 368 -13.69 -3.33 6.14
C ALA A 368 -13.35 -2.84 4.73
N ASP A 369 -12.55 -1.78 4.61
CA ASP A 369 -12.06 -1.29 3.31
C ASP A 369 -11.29 -2.38 2.55
N GLU A 370 -11.39 -2.37 1.22
CA GLU A 370 -10.70 -3.33 0.34
C GLU A 370 -9.18 -3.38 0.60
N VAL A 371 -8.56 -2.23 0.86
CA VAL A 371 -7.13 -2.13 1.19
C VAL A 371 -6.78 -2.93 2.45
N LEU A 372 -7.65 -2.89 3.47
CA LEU A 372 -7.46 -3.65 4.71
C LEU A 372 -7.62 -5.16 4.47
N ARG A 373 -8.65 -5.56 3.72
CA ARG A 373 -8.90 -6.97 3.39
C ARG A 373 -7.74 -7.56 2.58
N LEU A 374 -7.27 -6.85 1.55
CA LEU A 374 -6.12 -7.27 0.75
C LEU A 374 -4.85 -7.42 1.60
N HIS A 375 -4.55 -6.45 2.47
CA HIS A 375 -3.36 -6.55 3.33
C HIS A 375 -3.50 -7.60 4.43
N ALA A 376 -4.70 -7.87 4.93
CA ALA A 376 -4.96 -9.01 5.80
C ALA A 376 -4.67 -10.33 5.06
N ALA A 377 -5.13 -10.48 3.82
CA ALA A 377 -4.82 -11.64 2.99
C ALA A 377 -3.32 -11.78 2.71
N ARG A 378 -2.62 -10.68 2.39
CA ARG A 378 -1.15 -10.67 2.23
C ARG A 378 -0.46 -11.09 3.53
N SER A 379 -0.93 -10.59 4.67
CA SER A 379 -0.41 -10.95 6.00
C SER A 379 -0.54 -12.44 6.26
N LEU A 380 -1.72 -13.01 5.98
CA LEU A 380 -1.93 -14.46 6.06
C LEU A 380 -1.03 -15.22 5.09
N GLY A 381 -0.90 -14.78 3.84
CA GLY A 381 0.05 -15.38 2.90
C GLY A 381 1.51 -15.37 3.39
N THR A 382 1.90 -14.37 4.17
CA THR A 382 3.26 -14.22 4.71
C THR A 382 3.53 -15.18 5.88
N VAL A 383 2.64 -15.24 6.87
CA VAL A 383 2.89 -15.95 8.14
C VAL A 383 1.96 -17.14 8.39
N GLY A 384 0.87 -17.25 7.64
CA GLY A 384 -0.26 -18.14 7.90
C GLY A 384 0.12 -19.60 8.12
N HIS A 385 0.98 -20.18 7.29
CA HIS A 385 1.37 -21.58 7.43
C HIS A 385 2.12 -21.84 8.76
N LEU A 386 2.98 -20.90 9.18
CA LEU A 386 3.66 -20.96 10.46
C LEU A 386 2.66 -20.78 11.61
N LEU A 387 1.68 -19.88 11.46
CA LEU A 387 0.63 -19.69 12.45
C LEU A 387 -0.19 -20.96 12.66
N LEU A 388 -0.70 -21.56 11.59
CA LEU A 388 -1.53 -22.77 11.66
C LEU A 388 -0.74 -23.94 12.26
N ARG A 389 0.53 -24.10 11.87
CA ARG A 389 1.44 -25.11 12.43
C ARG A 389 1.70 -24.88 13.92
N HIS A 390 2.01 -23.64 14.30
CA HIS A 390 2.28 -23.28 15.69
C HIS A 390 1.04 -23.50 16.56
N VAL A 391 -0.12 -23.02 16.13
CA VAL A 391 -1.41 -23.23 16.82
C VAL A 391 -1.71 -24.72 17.01
N ALA A 392 -1.44 -25.56 16.02
CA ALA A 392 -1.66 -27.00 16.11
C ALA A 392 -0.73 -27.70 17.13
N GLN A 393 0.45 -27.14 17.41
CA GLN A 393 1.39 -27.68 18.39
C GLN A 393 1.02 -27.33 19.84
N TYR A 394 0.25 -26.25 20.08
CA TYR A 394 -0.12 -25.79 21.43
C TYR A 394 -1.61 -26.03 21.71
N SER A 395 -1.91 -27.11 22.42
CA SER A 395 -3.27 -27.49 22.83
C SER A 395 -3.97 -26.50 23.76
N HIS A 396 -3.24 -25.57 24.39
CA HIS A 396 -3.77 -24.63 25.40
C HIS A 396 -4.23 -23.27 24.87
N LEU A 397 -4.22 -23.05 23.56
CA LEU A 397 -4.69 -21.78 22.98
C LEU A 397 -6.18 -21.53 23.24
N PRO A 398 -6.59 -20.28 23.56
CA PRO A 398 -7.99 -19.92 23.69
C PRO A 398 -8.77 -20.24 22.41
N THR A 399 -9.92 -20.91 22.53
CA THR A 399 -10.81 -21.25 21.40
C THR A 399 -11.19 -20.01 20.58
N LYS A 400 -11.36 -18.86 21.22
CA LYS A 400 -11.60 -17.57 20.55
C LYS A 400 -10.50 -17.20 19.55
N CYS A 401 -9.24 -17.49 19.85
CA CYS A 401 -8.12 -17.21 18.94
C CYS A 401 -8.17 -18.14 17.71
N VAL A 402 -8.36 -19.44 17.95
CA VAL A 402 -8.47 -20.46 16.89
C VAL A 402 -9.65 -20.16 15.95
N TYR A 403 -10.83 -19.89 16.50
CA TYR A 403 -12.02 -19.56 15.72
C TYR A 403 -11.93 -18.19 15.04
N GLY A 404 -11.28 -17.22 15.69
CA GLY A 404 -10.99 -15.92 15.09
C GLY A 404 -10.12 -16.06 13.85
N LEU A 405 -9.00 -16.80 13.94
CA LEU A 405 -8.12 -17.10 12.81
C LEU A 405 -8.87 -17.85 11.72
N PHE A 406 -9.58 -18.93 12.05
CA PHE A 406 -10.39 -19.69 11.09
C PHE A 406 -11.35 -18.78 10.33
N SER A 407 -12.08 -17.92 11.03
CA SER A 407 -13.04 -17.01 10.43
C SER A 407 -12.35 -16.01 9.50
N SER A 408 -11.20 -15.45 9.91
CA SER A 408 -10.42 -14.53 9.06
C SER A 408 -9.98 -15.21 7.76
N PHE A 409 -9.47 -16.44 7.85
CA PHE A 409 -9.08 -17.21 6.67
C PHE A 409 -10.26 -17.50 5.75
N LEU A 410 -11.39 -17.94 6.32
CA LEU A 410 -12.57 -18.29 5.55
C LEU A 410 -13.13 -17.06 4.79
N LEU A 411 -13.23 -15.92 5.47
CA LEU A 411 -13.71 -14.67 4.88
C LEU A 411 -12.81 -14.22 3.72
N LEU A 412 -11.49 -14.26 3.88
CA LEU A 412 -10.54 -13.81 2.86
C LEU A 412 -10.42 -14.79 1.67
N LEU A 413 -10.66 -16.09 1.90
CA LEU A 413 -10.74 -17.08 0.82
C LEU A 413 -12.01 -16.93 -0.03
N GLN A 414 -13.03 -16.24 0.51
CA GLN A 414 -14.31 -15.91 -0.13
C GLN A 414 -14.38 -14.45 -0.59
N ASP A 415 -13.27 -13.70 -0.52
CA ASP A 415 -13.27 -12.27 -0.87
C ASP A 415 -13.59 -12.08 -2.37
N GLU A 416 -14.32 -11.02 -2.70
CA GLU A 416 -14.63 -10.66 -4.08
C GLU A 416 -13.35 -10.39 -4.90
N ASN A 417 -12.31 -9.85 -4.25
CA ASN A 417 -11.03 -9.58 -4.88
C ASN A 417 -10.23 -10.88 -5.07
N GLU A 418 -9.97 -11.23 -6.34
CA GLU A 418 -9.22 -12.43 -6.72
C GLU A 418 -7.79 -12.45 -6.15
N GLU A 419 -7.12 -11.30 -6.04
CA GLU A 419 -5.79 -11.21 -5.45
C GLU A 419 -5.82 -11.52 -3.96
N ALA A 420 -6.82 -11.02 -3.23
CA ALA A 420 -7.00 -11.34 -1.81
C ALA A 420 -7.18 -12.85 -1.61
N ARG A 421 -8.05 -13.49 -2.41
CA ARG A 421 -8.24 -14.95 -2.38
C ARG A 421 -6.94 -15.71 -2.65
N LYS A 422 -6.19 -15.32 -3.68
CA LYS A 422 -4.89 -15.92 -4.02
C LYS A 422 -3.88 -15.76 -2.89
N HIS A 423 -3.80 -14.59 -2.27
CA HIS A 423 -2.88 -14.33 -1.16
C HIS A 423 -3.23 -15.14 0.09
N ALA A 424 -4.51 -15.22 0.46
CA ALA A 424 -4.95 -16.07 1.57
C ALA A 424 -4.64 -17.55 1.30
N ALA A 425 -4.88 -18.01 0.06
CA ALA A 425 -4.64 -19.38 -0.35
C ALA A 425 -3.15 -19.80 -0.31
N LYS A 426 -2.20 -18.86 -0.44
CA LYS A 426 -0.75 -19.13 -0.26
C LYS A 426 -0.38 -19.70 1.12
N THR A 427 -1.27 -19.60 2.10
CA THR A 427 -1.07 -20.28 3.39
C THR A 427 -1.07 -21.81 3.25
N PHE A 428 -1.80 -22.31 2.26
CA PHE A 428 -1.92 -23.73 1.96
C PHE A 428 -1.14 -23.99 0.68
N CYS A 429 0.04 -24.60 0.81
CA CYS A 429 0.88 -24.91 -0.34
C CYS A 429 1.05 -26.42 -0.50
N VAL A 430 1.11 -26.86 -1.75
CA VAL A 430 1.52 -28.21 -2.12
C VAL A 430 2.94 -28.12 -2.67
N ILE A 431 3.80 -29.04 -2.24
CA ILE A 431 5.13 -29.18 -2.82
C ILE A 431 4.96 -29.92 -4.15
N ALA A 432 5.19 -29.22 -5.27
CA ALA A 432 5.18 -29.83 -6.59
C ALA A 432 6.38 -30.79 -6.77
N GLU A 433 6.32 -31.64 -7.79
CA GLU A 433 7.32 -32.70 -8.05
C GLU A 433 8.75 -32.14 -8.28
N ASP A 434 8.85 -30.87 -8.66
CA ASP A 434 10.10 -30.10 -8.82
C ASP A 434 10.62 -29.49 -7.51
N GLY A 435 9.94 -29.73 -6.38
CA GLY A 435 10.28 -29.19 -5.07
C GLY A 435 9.81 -27.75 -4.85
N HIS A 436 9.13 -27.14 -5.83
CA HIS A 436 8.57 -25.80 -5.69
C HIS A 436 7.22 -25.81 -4.99
N SER A 437 7.03 -24.89 -4.06
CA SER A 437 5.78 -24.69 -3.34
C SER A 437 4.78 -23.97 -4.24
N VAL A 438 3.72 -24.65 -4.67
CA VAL A 438 2.66 -24.07 -5.50
C VAL A 438 1.46 -23.75 -4.61
N PRO A 439 0.94 -22.50 -4.64
CA PRO A 439 -0.24 -22.14 -3.86
C PRO A 439 -1.45 -22.92 -4.36
N VAL A 440 -2.22 -23.41 -3.40
CA VAL A 440 -3.42 -24.20 -3.67
C VAL A 440 -4.53 -23.30 -4.20
N GLN A 441 -5.43 -23.83 -5.04
CA GLN A 441 -6.62 -23.10 -5.46
C GLN A 441 -7.51 -22.74 -4.24
N PRO A 442 -8.14 -21.55 -4.19
CA PRO A 442 -8.94 -21.13 -3.03
C PRO A 442 -9.97 -22.17 -2.56
N ASN A 443 -10.67 -22.84 -3.48
CA ASN A 443 -11.64 -23.89 -3.15
C ASN A 443 -11.04 -25.10 -2.43
N ILE A 444 -9.79 -25.45 -2.74
CA ILE A 444 -9.09 -26.54 -2.05
C ILE A 444 -8.53 -26.01 -0.71
N ALA A 445 -8.03 -24.77 -0.67
CA ALA A 445 -7.56 -24.13 0.56
C ALA A 445 -8.66 -24.04 1.63
N ILE A 446 -9.91 -23.79 1.23
CA ILE A 446 -11.08 -23.87 2.13
C ILE A 446 -11.16 -25.26 2.76
N LYS A 447 -11.12 -26.35 1.97
CA LYS A 447 -11.20 -27.71 2.52
C LYS A 447 -10.05 -28.01 3.49
N GLU A 448 -8.83 -27.57 3.18
CA GLU A 448 -7.67 -27.73 4.07
C GLU A 448 -7.81 -26.94 5.37
N LEU A 449 -8.40 -25.74 5.33
CA LEU A 449 -8.69 -24.95 6.52
C LEU A 449 -9.66 -25.67 7.48
N PHE A 450 -10.72 -26.30 6.95
CA PHE A 450 -11.64 -27.09 7.78
C PHE A 450 -10.97 -28.33 8.37
N LYS A 451 -10.15 -29.06 7.60
CA LYS A 451 -9.36 -30.19 8.13
C LYS A 451 -8.42 -29.74 9.24
N TRP A 452 -7.79 -28.58 9.07
CA TRP A 452 -6.95 -27.99 10.11
C TRP A 452 -7.74 -27.72 11.39
N LEU A 453 -8.92 -27.08 11.31
CA LEU A 453 -9.77 -26.81 12.48
C LEU A 453 -10.12 -28.10 13.25
N LEU A 454 -10.50 -29.16 12.54
CA LEU A 454 -10.82 -30.46 13.14
C LEU A 454 -9.62 -31.09 13.83
N SER A 455 -8.42 -30.96 13.26
CA SER A 455 -7.22 -31.53 13.87
C SER A 455 -6.84 -30.82 15.17
N VAL A 456 -6.95 -29.49 15.22
CA VAL A 456 -6.63 -28.67 16.40
C VAL A 456 -7.68 -28.81 17.50
N CYS A 457 -8.97 -28.88 17.14
CA CYS A 457 -10.08 -28.90 18.09
C CYS A 457 -10.66 -30.29 18.34
N ARG A 458 -9.91 -31.36 18.04
CA ARG A 458 -10.35 -32.73 18.24
C ARG A 458 -10.81 -32.97 19.69
N GLY A 459 -11.96 -33.62 19.87
CA GLY A 459 -12.52 -33.93 21.19
C GLY A 459 -13.36 -32.82 21.83
N ARG A 460 -13.32 -31.60 21.31
CA ARG A 460 -14.03 -30.43 21.87
C ARG A 460 -15.45 -30.32 21.32
N ALA A 461 -16.44 -30.06 22.17
CA ALA A 461 -17.82 -29.85 21.71
C ALA A 461 -18.00 -28.50 21.01
N GLU A 462 -17.20 -27.51 21.41
CA GLU A 462 -17.24 -26.13 20.93
C GLU A 462 -16.93 -26.02 19.44
N SER A 463 -16.14 -26.94 18.87
CA SER A 463 -15.84 -26.93 17.43
C SER A 463 -17.04 -27.31 16.58
N ALA A 464 -17.81 -28.32 17.02
CA ALA A 464 -19.07 -28.70 16.38
C ALA A 464 -20.11 -27.58 16.50
N ILE A 465 -20.20 -26.94 17.68
CA ILE A 465 -21.07 -25.79 17.92
C ILE A 465 -20.69 -24.61 17.00
N PHE A 466 -19.40 -24.26 16.97
CA PHE A 466 -18.89 -23.18 16.14
C PHE A 466 -19.18 -23.41 14.65
N LEU A 467 -18.96 -24.62 14.14
CA LEU A 467 -19.27 -24.97 12.75
C LEU A 467 -20.78 -24.90 12.45
N ALA A 468 -21.62 -25.32 13.40
CA ALA A 468 -23.06 -25.19 13.25
C ALA A 468 -23.53 -23.73 13.27
N ASP A 469 -22.90 -22.88 14.08
CA ASP A 469 -23.17 -21.43 14.12
C ASP A 469 -22.84 -20.73 12.80
N GLN A 470 -21.86 -21.22 12.02
CA GLN A 470 -21.56 -20.67 10.69
C GLN A 470 -22.75 -20.76 9.71
N LEU A 471 -23.71 -21.67 9.96
CA LEU A 471 -24.90 -21.82 9.12
C LEU A 471 -26.07 -20.94 9.57
N LYS A 472 -25.93 -20.14 10.65
CA LYS A 472 -27.01 -19.26 11.15
C LYS A 472 -27.03 -17.87 10.52
N THR A 473 -25.99 -17.52 9.76
CA THR A 473 -25.70 -16.15 9.32
C THR A 473 -26.61 -15.62 8.22
N VAL A 474 -27.43 -16.46 7.60
CA VAL A 474 -28.46 -16.04 6.63
C VAL A 474 -29.81 -16.48 7.18
N ASN A 475 -30.51 -15.57 7.87
CA ASN A 475 -31.94 -15.72 8.07
C ASN A 475 -32.62 -15.36 6.75
N PRO A 476 -33.30 -16.27 6.05
CA PRO A 476 -34.35 -15.85 5.14
C PRO A 476 -35.39 -15.16 6.02
N THR A 477 -35.34 -13.84 6.08
CA THR A 477 -36.41 -13.11 6.78
C THR A 477 -37.71 -13.40 6.04
N ASP A 478 -38.85 -13.45 6.75
CA ASP A 478 -40.19 -13.56 6.13
C ASP A 478 -40.35 -12.61 4.92
N VAL A 479 -39.61 -11.50 4.94
CA VAL A 479 -39.43 -10.48 3.90
C VAL A 479 -38.86 -11.07 2.59
N ASP A 480 -37.87 -11.95 2.63
CA ASP A 480 -37.24 -12.51 1.43
C ASP A 480 -38.17 -13.48 0.70
N VAL A 481 -38.81 -14.40 1.42
CA VAL A 481 -39.78 -15.35 0.84
C VAL A 481 -41.04 -14.63 0.33
N THR A 482 -41.46 -13.54 0.99
CA THR A 482 -42.59 -12.72 0.52
C THR A 482 -42.22 -11.77 -0.63
N HIS A 483 -40.96 -11.31 -0.76
CA HIS A 483 -40.53 -10.52 -1.92
C HIS A 483 -40.47 -11.35 -3.22
N LEU A 484 -40.19 -12.65 -3.13
CA LEU A 484 -40.27 -13.58 -4.29
C LEU A 484 -41.69 -13.62 -4.90
N SER A 485 -42.74 -13.33 -4.12
CA SER A 485 -44.12 -13.28 -4.60
C SER A 485 -44.54 -11.97 -5.28
N ARG A 486 -43.70 -10.92 -5.26
CA ARG A 486 -44.11 -9.54 -5.63
C ARG A 486 -43.35 -8.87 -6.78
N SER A 487 -42.29 -9.45 -7.35
CA SER A 487 -41.51 -8.79 -8.41
C SER A 487 -41.83 -9.30 -9.83
N ASN A 488 -42.56 -8.50 -10.61
CA ASN A 488 -42.89 -8.74 -12.02
C ASN A 488 -41.90 -8.10 -13.03
N SER A 489 -40.69 -7.73 -12.62
CA SER A 489 -39.71 -7.09 -13.51
C SER A 489 -38.47 -7.96 -13.65
N ALA A 490 -38.41 -8.77 -14.71
CA ALA A 490 -37.18 -9.42 -15.16
C ALA A 490 -36.13 -8.34 -15.46
N SER A 491 -35.10 -8.28 -14.63
CA SER A 491 -33.95 -7.41 -14.85
C SER A 491 -32.79 -8.24 -15.39
N LEU A 492 -31.92 -7.62 -16.18
CA LEU A 492 -30.70 -8.21 -16.75
C LEU A 492 -29.69 -8.74 -15.71
N PHE A 493 -30.01 -8.70 -14.40
CA PHE A 493 -29.14 -9.04 -13.27
C PHE A 493 -29.26 -10.51 -12.79
N GLU A 494 -30.14 -11.34 -13.35
CA GLU A 494 -30.31 -12.75 -12.90
C GLU A 494 -29.05 -13.62 -13.07
N GLN A 495 -28.16 -13.28 -14.00
CA GLN A 495 -26.87 -13.97 -14.15
C GLN A 495 -25.86 -13.58 -13.05
N GLU A 496 -25.99 -12.38 -12.46
CA GLU A 496 -25.18 -11.96 -11.32
C GLU A 496 -25.66 -12.68 -10.04
N ASP A 497 -26.97 -12.84 -9.84
CA ASP A 497 -27.54 -13.56 -8.70
C ASP A 497 -27.07 -15.02 -8.59
N VAL A 498 -27.06 -15.77 -9.70
CA VAL A 498 -26.58 -17.17 -9.70
C VAL A 498 -25.11 -17.26 -9.25
N ASN A 499 -24.29 -16.31 -9.70
CA ASN A 499 -22.87 -16.26 -9.31
C ASN A 499 -22.69 -15.84 -7.84
N CYS A 500 -23.53 -14.93 -7.33
CA CYS A 500 -23.49 -14.50 -5.92
C CYS A 500 -23.83 -15.62 -4.92
N TYR A 501 -24.64 -16.61 -5.29
CA TYR A 501 -25.10 -17.66 -4.37
C TYR A 501 -24.46 -19.05 -4.59
N ALA A 502 -23.75 -19.26 -5.70
CA ALA A 502 -23.07 -20.54 -5.98
C ALA A 502 -21.94 -20.87 -4.98
N GLU A 503 -21.09 -19.89 -4.66
CA GLU A 503 -19.98 -20.08 -3.70
C GLU A 503 -20.50 -20.33 -2.26
N PRO A 504 -21.45 -19.55 -1.73
CA PRO A 504 -22.10 -19.87 -0.45
C PRO A 504 -22.68 -21.29 -0.36
N LEU A 505 -23.30 -21.81 -1.44
CA LEU A 505 -23.83 -23.18 -1.47
C LEU A 505 -22.74 -24.24 -1.30
N VAL A 506 -21.58 -24.06 -1.95
CA VAL A 506 -20.42 -24.95 -1.78
C VAL A 506 -19.95 -24.92 -0.32
N ILE A 507 -19.93 -23.74 0.30
CA ILE A 507 -19.51 -23.56 1.70
C ILE A 507 -20.47 -24.26 2.65
N VAL A 508 -21.79 -24.19 2.41
CA VAL A 508 -22.79 -24.92 3.20
C VAL A 508 -22.51 -26.42 3.18
N ALA A 509 -22.22 -26.98 2.00
CA ALA A 509 -21.87 -28.41 1.88
C ALA A 509 -20.59 -28.76 2.65
N VAL A 510 -19.54 -27.94 2.51
CA VAL A 510 -18.27 -28.13 3.22
C VAL A 510 -18.45 -28.04 4.73
N VAL A 511 -19.18 -27.03 5.23
CA VAL A 511 -19.48 -26.86 6.66
C VAL A 511 -20.26 -28.05 7.18
N GLN A 512 -21.30 -28.48 6.45
CA GLN A 512 -22.12 -29.62 6.85
C GLN A 512 -21.28 -30.89 7.01
N GLU A 513 -20.45 -31.23 6.02
CA GLU A 513 -19.60 -32.41 6.07
C GLU A 513 -18.61 -32.36 7.25
N HIS A 514 -17.93 -31.23 7.46
CA HIS A 514 -16.96 -31.13 8.54
C HIS A 514 -17.61 -31.01 9.92
N ALA A 515 -18.80 -30.44 10.04
CA ALA A 515 -19.58 -30.45 11.28
C ALA A 515 -19.98 -31.87 11.68
N LYS A 516 -20.39 -32.72 10.73
CA LYS A 516 -20.65 -34.15 10.99
C LYS A 516 -19.41 -34.85 11.56
N VAL A 517 -18.25 -34.60 10.97
CA VAL A 517 -16.98 -35.16 11.45
C VAL A 517 -16.64 -34.62 12.84
N ALA A 518 -16.81 -33.32 13.09
CA ALA A 518 -16.57 -32.70 14.39
C ALA A 518 -17.43 -33.36 15.48
N ILE A 519 -18.73 -33.54 15.22
CA ILE A 519 -19.68 -34.21 16.12
C ILE A 519 -19.19 -35.63 16.45
N GLY A 520 -18.78 -36.40 15.44
CA GLY A 520 -18.27 -37.76 15.63
C GLY A 520 -16.94 -37.82 16.41
N GLN A 521 -16.19 -36.71 16.48
CA GLN A 521 -14.93 -36.62 17.21
C GLN A 521 -15.07 -36.07 18.64
N VAL A 522 -16.26 -35.63 19.06
CA VAL A 522 -16.49 -35.10 20.41
C VAL A 522 -16.25 -36.19 21.46
N ALA A 523 -15.43 -35.90 22.48
CA ALA A 523 -15.17 -36.83 23.57
C ALA A 523 -16.43 -37.06 24.41
N ASP A 524 -16.60 -38.28 24.95
CA ASP A 524 -17.82 -38.66 25.69
C ASP A 524 -18.15 -37.70 26.85
N GLU A 525 -17.12 -37.19 27.53
CA GLU A 525 -17.25 -36.20 28.61
C GLU A 525 -17.88 -34.87 28.16
N ASN A 526 -17.71 -34.50 26.89
CA ASN A 526 -18.19 -33.23 26.32
C ASN A 526 -19.55 -33.36 25.61
N LYS A 527 -20.08 -34.58 25.44
CA LYS A 527 -21.38 -34.84 24.78
C LYS A 527 -22.56 -34.15 25.46
N LYS A 528 -22.50 -33.93 26.78
CA LYS A 528 -23.56 -33.25 27.53
C LYS A 528 -23.70 -31.78 27.13
N GLU A 529 -22.59 -31.11 26.80
CA GLU A 529 -22.60 -29.72 26.32
C GLU A 529 -23.19 -29.65 24.91
N LEU A 530 -22.76 -30.56 24.04
CA LEU A 530 -23.29 -30.72 22.70
C LEU A 530 -24.82 -30.90 22.72
N ARG A 531 -25.32 -31.84 23.54
CA ARG A 531 -26.77 -32.10 23.69
C ARG A 531 -27.52 -30.85 24.12
N ARG A 532 -27.02 -30.12 25.13
CA ARG A 532 -27.70 -28.94 25.67
C ARG A 532 -27.89 -27.86 24.61
N TYR A 533 -26.84 -27.59 23.84
CA TYR A 533 -26.88 -26.60 22.77
C TYR A 533 -27.84 -27.03 21.65
N PHE A 534 -27.71 -28.26 21.14
CA PHE A 534 -28.52 -28.72 20.00
C PHE A 534 -29.98 -29.01 20.36
N LEU A 535 -30.31 -29.29 21.63
CA LEU A 535 -31.71 -29.38 22.05
C LEU A 535 -32.41 -28.03 21.96
N HIS A 536 -31.76 -26.97 22.43
CA HIS A 536 -32.26 -25.60 22.32
C HIS A 536 -32.34 -25.15 20.85
N GLU A 537 -31.27 -25.38 20.09
CA GLU A 537 -31.22 -25.02 18.67
C GLU A 537 -32.24 -25.80 17.84
N GLY A 538 -32.46 -27.09 18.15
CA GLY A 538 -33.44 -27.93 17.47
C GLY A 538 -34.86 -27.40 17.57
N LEU A 539 -35.26 -26.88 18.74
CA LEU A 539 -36.56 -26.21 18.92
C LEU A 539 -36.69 -24.97 18.03
N ALA A 540 -35.63 -24.17 17.92
CA ALA A 540 -35.61 -22.98 17.06
C ALA A 540 -35.71 -23.36 15.57
N ILE A 541 -34.88 -24.33 15.12
CA ILE A 541 -34.89 -24.84 13.74
C ILE A 541 -36.26 -25.41 13.38
N MET A 542 -36.91 -26.16 14.27
CA MET A 542 -38.26 -26.69 14.00
C MET A 542 -39.30 -25.59 13.80
N SER A 543 -39.24 -24.53 14.62
CA SER A 543 -40.15 -23.39 14.49
C SER A 543 -39.96 -22.67 13.15
N GLU A 544 -38.70 -22.41 12.80
CA GLU A 544 -38.31 -21.82 11.52
C GLU A 544 -38.78 -22.68 10.34
N ALA A 545 -38.51 -23.99 10.39
CA ALA A 545 -38.92 -24.92 9.35
C ALA A 545 -40.42 -24.97 9.11
N ARG A 546 -41.23 -24.99 10.18
CA ARG A 546 -42.69 -24.96 10.05
C ARG A 546 -43.15 -23.69 9.33
N LYS A 547 -42.57 -22.53 9.66
CA LYS A 547 -42.88 -21.26 8.99
C LYS A 547 -42.48 -21.31 7.52
N THR A 548 -41.24 -21.68 7.21
CA THR A 548 -40.73 -21.77 5.84
C THR A 548 -41.56 -22.74 5.00
N LEU A 549 -41.93 -23.91 5.53
CA LEU A 549 -42.79 -24.88 4.85
C LEU A 549 -44.20 -24.33 4.58
N SER A 550 -44.79 -23.63 5.54
CA SER A 550 -46.11 -23.02 5.34
C SER A 550 -46.09 -21.95 4.24
N LEU A 551 -45.01 -21.16 4.16
CA LEU A 551 -44.81 -20.17 3.10
C LEU A 551 -44.57 -20.82 1.75
N LEU A 552 -43.73 -21.86 1.68
CA LEU A 552 -43.50 -22.61 0.44
C LEU A 552 -44.77 -23.29 -0.08
N GLN A 553 -45.62 -23.80 0.81
CA GLN A 553 -46.91 -24.38 0.44
C GLN A 553 -47.86 -23.32 -0.12
N ALA A 554 -47.99 -22.17 0.55
CA ALA A 554 -48.79 -21.05 0.05
C ALA A 554 -48.29 -20.55 -1.32
N LEU A 555 -46.97 -20.41 -1.49
CA LEU A 555 -46.36 -20.03 -2.77
C LEU A 555 -46.62 -21.06 -3.87
N ARG A 556 -46.57 -22.35 -3.55
CA ARG A 556 -46.85 -23.44 -4.51
C ARG A 556 -48.31 -23.41 -4.97
N ASP A 557 -49.24 -23.15 -4.05
CA ASP A 557 -50.67 -23.06 -4.35
C ASP A 557 -50.97 -21.80 -5.21
N ASP A 558 -50.25 -20.69 -5.00
CA ASP A 558 -50.35 -19.46 -5.80
C ASP A 558 -49.67 -19.59 -7.18
N LEU A 559 -48.48 -20.21 -7.27
CA LEU A 559 -47.71 -20.38 -8.51
C LEU A 559 -48.30 -21.42 -9.47
N ALA A 560 -49.16 -22.33 -9.01
CA ALA A 560 -49.94 -23.19 -9.88
C ALA A 560 -50.87 -22.40 -10.84
N SER A 561 -51.04 -21.08 -10.61
CA SER A 561 -51.84 -20.17 -11.43
C SER A 561 -51.05 -19.22 -12.37
N LEU A 562 -49.70 -19.20 -12.30
CA LEU A 562 -48.84 -18.29 -13.06
C LEU A 562 -47.65 -19.04 -13.68
N ASP A 563 -47.30 -18.74 -14.94
CA ASP A 563 -46.21 -19.36 -15.70
C ASP A 563 -44.84 -19.24 -14.99
N GLY A 564 -44.56 -20.17 -14.08
CA GLY A 564 -43.39 -21.04 -14.10
C GLY A 564 -41.98 -20.46 -13.95
N ARG A 565 -41.78 -19.20 -13.56
CA ARG A 565 -40.44 -18.70 -13.20
C ARG A 565 -40.47 -18.02 -11.83
N MET A 566 -39.86 -18.67 -10.84
CA MET A 566 -39.58 -18.05 -9.55
C MET A 566 -38.35 -17.15 -9.69
N PHE A 567 -38.55 -15.83 -9.58
CA PHE A 567 -37.45 -14.89 -9.39
C PHE A 567 -36.73 -15.22 -8.08
N GLY A 568 -35.38 -15.15 -8.04
CA GLY A 568 -34.59 -15.40 -6.82
C GLY A 568 -34.34 -16.88 -6.45
N GLU A 569 -34.44 -17.80 -7.41
CA GLU A 569 -34.25 -19.25 -7.23
C GLU A 569 -32.96 -19.61 -6.46
N SER A 570 -31.82 -18.98 -6.78
CA SER A 570 -30.53 -19.26 -6.12
C SER A 570 -30.47 -18.80 -4.66
N ARG A 571 -31.15 -17.70 -4.30
CA ARG A 571 -31.23 -17.21 -2.92
C ARG A 571 -32.11 -18.12 -2.06
N LEU A 572 -33.25 -18.53 -2.61
CA LEU A 572 -34.13 -19.51 -1.98
C LEU A 572 -33.41 -20.86 -1.83
N GLN A 573 -32.68 -21.30 -2.86
CA GLN A 573 -31.87 -22.52 -2.83
C GLN A 573 -30.85 -22.50 -1.70
N LEU A 574 -30.14 -21.38 -1.51
CA LEU A 574 -29.18 -21.21 -0.42
C LEU A 574 -29.87 -21.29 0.95
N ALA A 575 -30.96 -20.56 1.15
CA ALA A 575 -31.71 -20.55 2.40
C ALA A 575 -32.23 -21.94 2.79
N LEU A 576 -32.82 -22.67 1.84
CA LEU A 576 -33.33 -24.03 2.09
C LEU A 576 -32.18 -25.03 2.31
N SER A 577 -31.05 -24.87 1.61
CA SER A 577 -29.85 -25.68 1.84
C SER A 577 -29.26 -25.47 3.23
N MET A 578 -29.20 -24.23 3.71
CA MET A 578 -28.74 -23.90 5.07
C MET A 578 -29.68 -24.48 6.13
N LEU A 579 -30.99 -24.32 5.97
CA LEU A 579 -31.99 -24.89 6.87
C LEU A 579 -31.90 -26.42 6.93
N HIS A 580 -31.79 -27.07 5.77
CA HIS A 580 -31.63 -28.53 5.69
C HIS A 580 -30.32 -28.98 6.34
N ALA A 581 -29.20 -28.30 6.09
CA ALA A 581 -27.91 -28.62 6.69
C ALA A 581 -27.95 -28.48 8.22
N ARG A 582 -28.55 -27.40 8.75
CA ARG A 582 -28.77 -27.19 10.20
C ARG A 582 -29.59 -28.31 10.83
N MET A 583 -30.69 -28.73 10.19
CA MET A 583 -31.48 -29.88 10.65
C MET A 583 -30.65 -31.16 10.70
N CYS A 584 -29.87 -31.45 9.66
CA CYS A 584 -29.04 -32.65 9.60
C CYS A 584 -27.98 -32.68 10.70
N ILE A 585 -27.29 -31.56 10.91
CA ILE A 585 -26.26 -31.41 11.95
C ILE A 585 -26.89 -31.57 13.34
N CYS A 586 -28.05 -30.93 13.57
CA CYS A 586 -28.76 -31.01 14.85
C CYS A 586 -29.21 -32.43 15.18
N LEU A 587 -29.80 -33.15 14.22
CA LEU A 587 -30.20 -34.55 14.39
C LEU A 587 -29.00 -35.44 14.74
N LEU A 588 -27.91 -35.31 13.96
CA LEU A 588 -26.69 -36.09 14.20
C LEU A 588 -26.07 -35.78 15.57
N ALA A 589 -26.06 -34.52 16.00
CA ALA A 589 -25.52 -34.12 17.30
C ALA A 589 -26.34 -34.70 18.47
N LEU A 590 -27.67 -34.70 18.37
CA LEU A 590 -28.56 -35.27 19.38
C LEU A 590 -28.43 -36.80 19.44
N GLU A 591 -28.30 -37.47 18.29
CA GLU A 591 -28.04 -38.91 18.21
C GLU A 591 -26.69 -39.27 18.84
N ALA A 592 -25.62 -38.56 18.45
CA ALA A 592 -24.26 -38.81 18.94
C ALA A 592 -24.10 -38.57 20.46
N ALA A 593 -24.87 -37.63 21.02
CA ALA A 593 -24.88 -37.35 22.46
C ALA A 593 -25.74 -38.33 23.28
N GLY A 594 -26.55 -39.16 22.62
CA GLY A 594 -27.48 -40.11 23.22
C GLY A 594 -28.78 -39.46 23.66
N THR A 595 -29.89 -39.85 23.05
CA THR A 595 -31.26 -39.50 23.48
C THR A 595 -31.58 -40.28 24.75
N LYS A 596 -31.85 -39.58 25.85
CA LYS A 596 -32.10 -40.22 27.16
C LYS A 596 -33.46 -39.87 27.75
N ASP A 597 -34.04 -38.73 27.35
CA ASP A 597 -35.27 -38.21 27.95
C ASP A 597 -36.37 -38.01 26.88
N SER A 598 -37.65 -38.05 27.28
CA SER A 598 -38.81 -37.95 26.37
C SER A 598 -38.82 -36.67 25.53
N GLN A 599 -38.32 -35.57 26.09
CA GLN A 599 -38.18 -34.29 25.39
C GLN A 599 -37.15 -34.33 24.25
N ASP A 600 -36.09 -35.12 24.37
CA ASP A 600 -35.14 -35.29 23.26
C ASP A 600 -35.82 -36.01 22.09
N GLY A 601 -36.62 -37.02 22.39
CA GLY A 601 -37.38 -37.79 21.40
C GLY A 601 -38.35 -36.91 20.62
N GLU A 602 -39.10 -36.05 21.31
CA GLU A 602 -40.03 -35.10 20.66
C GLU A 602 -39.32 -34.12 19.72
N VAL A 603 -38.13 -33.62 20.10
CA VAL A 603 -37.34 -32.71 19.25
C VAL A 603 -36.77 -33.44 18.04
N VAL A 604 -36.24 -34.66 18.21
CA VAL A 604 -35.71 -35.48 17.12
C VAL A 604 -36.81 -35.85 16.13
N GLU A 605 -37.92 -36.42 16.60
CA GLU A 605 -39.07 -36.78 15.74
C GLU A 605 -39.65 -35.55 15.03
N GLY A 606 -39.75 -34.43 15.74
CA GLY A 606 -40.22 -33.17 15.19
C GLY A 606 -39.33 -32.65 14.06
N LEU A 607 -38.00 -32.66 14.25
CA LEU A 607 -37.01 -32.27 13.25
C LEU A 607 -37.02 -33.20 12.04
N GLU A 608 -37.07 -34.52 12.24
CA GLU A 608 -37.17 -35.51 11.15
C GLU A 608 -38.44 -35.30 10.32
N SER A 609 -39.57 -35.05 10.98
CA SER A 609 -40.84 -34.76 10.32
C SER A 609 -40.76 -33.50 9.45
N GLN A 610 -40.19 -32.41 9.97
CA GLN A 610 -40.04 -31.17 9.18
C GLN A 610 -39.03 -31.35 8.04
N ARG A 611 -37.92 -32.04 8.27
CA ARG A 611 -36.92 -32.34 7.25
C ARG A 611 -37.53 -33.14 6.10
N LYS A 612 -38.32 -34.18 6.41
CA LYS A 612 -39.02 -34.98 5.39
C LYS A 612 -39.98 -34.11 4.56
N LYS A 613 -40.80 -33.29 5.21
CA LYS A 613 -41.72 -32.36 4.53
C LYS A 613 -40.99 -31.37 3.64
N LEU A 614 -39.83 -30.88 4.07
CA LEU A 614 -38.98 -29.99 3.26
C LEU A 614 -38.48 -30.68 1.99
N LEU A 615 -38.04 -31.94 2.10
CA LEU A 615 -37.58 -32.72 0.96
C LEU A 615 -38.72 -33.13 -0.01
N GLU A 616 -39.97 -33.16 0.45
CA GLU A 616 -41.15 -33.41 -0.39
C GLU A 616 -41.52 -32.20 -1.28
N VAL A 617 -41.16 -30.98 -0.85
CA VAL A 617 -41.47 -29.74 -1.58
C VAL A 617 -40.26 -29.11 -2.27
N TRP A 618 -39.05 -29.53 -1.90
CA TRP A 618 -37.80 -29.00 -2.42
C TRP A 618 -36.71 -30.07 -2.46
N THR A 619 -35.99 -30.18 -3.57
CA THR A 619 -34.85 -31.10 -3.70
C THR A 619 -33.54 -30.34 -3.54
N PRO A 620 -32.65 -30.72 -2.60
CA PRO A 620 -31.34 -30.10 -2.47
C PRO A 620 -30.55 -30.32 -3.76
N GLN A 621 -30.11 -29.24 -4.39
CA GLN A 621 -29.08 -29.24 -5.42
C GLN A 621 -27.81 -28.75 -4.75
N LEU A 622 -27.18 -29.63 -3.99
CA LEU A 622 -25.85 -29.40 -3.43
C LEU A 622 -24.82 -29.91 -4.47
N PRO A 623 -23.76 -29.13 -4.77
CA PRO A 623 -22.74 -29.50 -5.75
C PRO A 623 -21.84 -30.66 -5.30
#